data_AF-A0A317ZJY7-F1
#
_entry.id   AF-A0A317ZJY7-F1
#
_cell.length_a   1.000
_cell.length_b   1.000
_cell.length_c   1.000
_cell.angle_alpha   90.00
_cell.angle_beta   90.00
_cell.angle_gamma   90.00
#
_symmetry.space_group_name_H-M   'P 1'
#
loop_
_entity.id
_entity.type
_entity.pdbx_description
1 polymer ?
#
loop_
_entity_poly.entity_id
_entity_poly.type
_entity_poly.pdbx_seq_one_letter_code
_entity_poly.pdbx_strand_id
1 'polypeptide(L)' 'TEFAYFGHPYPELERCLDFDFQRGEFFAAYQGWHPIKGSHEAQSFYQLWEEHNFLAYVEMGVFDDITLR' A
#
# COMPACT_ATOMS: atom_id res chain seq x y z
N THR A 1 4.16 1.79 -2.71
CA THR A 1 3.09 2.72 -2.32
C THR A 1 1.81 2.37 -3.02
N GLU A 2 0.69 2.38 -2.31
CA GLU A 2 -0.67 2.18 -2.81
C GLU A 2 -1.51 3.46 -2.58
N PHE A 3 -2.34 3.80 -3.56
CA PHE A 3 -3.18 5.00 -3.54
C PHE A 3 -4.66 4.63 -3.62
N ALA A 4 -5.51 5.42 -2.96
CA ALA A 4 -6.95 5.32 -3.04
C ALA A 4 -7.59 6.70 -2.99
N TYR A 5 -8.86 6.78 -3.39
CA TYR A 5 -9.63 8.01 -3.31
C TYR A 5 -10.19 8.21 -1.90
N PHE A 6 -9.89 9.34 -1.26
CA PHE A 6 -10.36 9.69 0.07
C PHE A 6 -11.13 11.01 0.07
N GLY A 7 -12.13 11.13 0.95
CA GLY A 7 -12.96 12.33 1.12
C GLY A 7 -14.31 12.31 0.39
N HIS A 8 -15.18 13.26 0.74
CA HIS A 8 -16.50 13.47 0.13
C HIS A 8 -16.89 14.95 0.28
N PRO A 9 -17.53 15.62 -0.70
CA PRO A 9 -18.04 15.08 -1.98
C PRO A 9 -17.02 15.07 -3.13
N TYR A 10 -15.86 15.68 -2.95
CA TYR A 10 -14.79 15.75 -3.95
C TYR A 10 -13.59 14.97 -3.44
N PRO A 11 -13.50 13.66 -3.75
CA PRO A 11 -12.41 12.84 -3.25
C PRO A 11 -11.11 13.13 -4.00
N GLU A 12 -10.00 13.06 -3.28
CA GLU A 12 -8.66 13.21 -3.83
C GLU A 12 -7.91 11.88 -3.80
N LEU A 13 -6.98 11.70 -4.74
CA LEU A 13 -6.13 10.52 -4.76
C LEU A 13 -5.02 10.69 -3.71
N GLU A 14 -5.13 9.95 -2.61
CA GLU A 14 -4.18 10.02 -1.52
C GLU A 14 -3.52 8.66 -1.27
N ARG A 15 -2.41 8.69 -0.53
CA ARG A 15 -1.69 7.50 -0.10
C ARG A 15 -2.57 6.70 0.87
N CYS A 16 -2.89 5.46 0.51
CA CYS A 16 -3.63 4.54 1.36
C CYS A 16 -2.69 3.72 2.26
N LEU A 17 -1.66 3.15 1.65
CA LEU A 17 -0.67 2.28 2.29
C LEU A 17 0.70 2.55 1.67
N ASP A 18 1.76 2.59 2.47
CA ASP A 18 3.12 2.74 1.95
C ASP A 18 4.13 1.99 2.80
N PHE A 19 5.13 1.39 2.16
CA PHE A 19 6.26 0.75 2.83
C PHE A 19 7.53 1.45 2.35
N ASP A 20 8.05 2.36 3.18
CA ASP A 20 9.28 3.09 2.90
C ASP A 20 10.47 2.34 3.52
N PHE A 21 11.07 1.46 2.72
CA PHE A 21 12.22 0.67 3.16
C PHE A 21 13.50 1.50 3.36
N GLN A 22 13.60 2.70 2.78
CA GLN A 22 14.75 3.58 3.00
C GLN A 22 14.70 4.19 4.41
N ARG A 23 13.50 4.55 4.87
CA ARG A 23 13.27 5.07 6.23
C ARG A 23 13.03 3.97 7.25
N GLY A 24 12.65 2.77 6.81
CA GLY A 24 12.29 1.66 7.69
C GLY A 24 10.94 1.85 8.37
N GLU A 25 10.02 2.57 7.71
CA GLU A 25 8.70 2.93 8.23
C GLU A 25 7.62 2.53 7.22
N PHE A 26 6.43 2.18 7.72
CA PHE A 26 5.24 1.99 6.90
C PHE A 26 4.18 3.01 7.28
N PHE A 27 3.38 3.41 6.30
CA PHE A 27 2.25 4.33 6.47
C PHE A 27 0.95 3.59 6.21
N ALA A 28 -0.06 3.82 7.04
CA ALA A 28 -1.45 3.45 6.75
C ALA A 28 -2.37 4.66 6.93
N ALA A 29 -3.33 4.83 6.02
CA ALA A 29 -4.28 5.94 6.06
C ALA A 29 -4.97 6.01 7.42
N TYR A 30 -5.12 7.23 7.95
CA TYR A 30 -5.66 7.52 9.29
C TYR A 30 -4.85 7.00 10.50
N GLN A 31 -3.82 6.17 10.30
CA GLN A 31 -2.91 5.71 11.36
C GLN A 31 -1.56 6.44 11.34
N GLY A 32 -1.13 6.89 10.16
CA GLY A 32 0.13 7.59 9.98
C GLY A 32 1.30 6.62 9.83
N TRP A 33 2.49 7.08 10.22
CA TRP A 33 3.75 6.35 10.07
C TRP A 33 4.11 5.54 11.30
N HIS A 34 4.58 4.31 11.07
CA HIS A 34 5.00 3.37 12.10
C HIS A 34 6.29 2.64 11.68
N PRO A 35 7.15 2.21 12.62
CA PRO A 35 8.35 1.46 12.29
C PRO A 35 8.03 0.08 11.68
N ILE A 36 8.79 -0.33 10.67
CA ILE A 36 8.71 -1.70 10.11
C ILE A 36 9.45 -2.69 11.01
N LYS A 37 10.63 -2.32 11.48
CA LYS A 37 11.53 -3.26 12.18
C LYS A 37 10.92 -3.71 13.51
N GLY A 38 10.65 -5.01 13.61
CA GLY A 38 10.07 -5.61 14.80
C GLY A 38 8.56 -5.44 14.95
N SER A 39 7.87 -4.84 13.97
CA SER A 39 6.41 -4.77 13.95
C SER A 39 5.83 -6.01 13.28
N HIS A 40 5.08 -6.79 14.06
CA HIS A 40 4.32 -7.93 13.54
C HIS A 40 3.17 -7.47 12.63
N GLU A 41 2.61 -6.30 12.92
CA GLU A 41 1.58 -5.64 12.13
C GLU A 41 2.13 -5.28 10.75
N ALA A 42 3.31 -4.64 10.67
CA ALA A 42 3.94 -4.31 9.40
C ALA A 42 4.18 -5.55 8.53
N GLN A 43 4.65 -6.64 9.13
CA GLN A 43 4.86 -7.92 8.43
C GLN A 43 3.55 -8.50 7.92
N SER A 44 2.53 -8.55 8.78
CA SER A 44 1.20 -9.10 8.42
C SER A 44 0.51 -8.27 7.34
N PHE A 45 0.60 -6.94 7.43
CA PHE A 45 0.07 -6.03 6.41
C PHE A 45 0.79 -6.21 5.07
N TYR A 46 2.13 -6.32 5.09
CA TYR A 46 2.90 -6.52 3.87
C TYR A 46 2.55 -7.85 3.19
N GLN A 47 2.47 -8.94 3.94
CA GLN A 47 2.10 -10.26 3.40
C GLN A 47 0.68 -10.26 2.80
N LEU A 48 -0.28 -9.65 3.48
CA LEU A 48 -1.63 -9.53 2.96
C LEU A 48 -1.68 -8.68 1.68
N TRP A 49 -0.96 -7.57 1.67
CA TRP A 49 -0.90 -6.68 0.51
C TRP A 49 -0.20 -7.34 -0.69
N GLU A 50 1.00 -7.88 -0.50
CA GLU A 50 1.82 -8.43 -1.59
C GLU A 50 1.33 -9.83 -2.02
N GLU A 51 1.44 -10.81 -1.12
CA GLU A 51 1.31 -12.23 -1.44
C GLU A 51 -0.14 -12.62 -1.74
N HIS A 52 -1.10 -12.04 -1.03
CA HIS A 52 -2.51 -12.42 -1.15
C HIS A 52 -3.30 -11.56 -2.14
N ASN A 53 -2.97 -10.27 -2.25
CA ASN A 53 -3.76 -9.33 -3.04
C ASN A 53 -3.03 -8.89 -4.31
N PHE A 54 -1.92 -8.16 -4.19
CA PHE A 54 -1.28 -7.50 -5.32
C PHE A 54 -0.83 -8.49 -6.41
N LEU A 55 -0.15 -9.58 -6.03
CA LEU A 55 0.26 -10.61 -6.99
C LEU A 55 -0.94 -11.29 -7.66
N ALA A 56 -2.01 -11.58 -6.90
CA ALA A 56 -3.24 -12.14 -7.46
C ALA A 56 -3.91 -11.18 -8.45
N TYR A 57 -3.94 -9.87 -8.15
CA TYR A 57 -4.48 -8.85 -9.06
C TYR A 57 -3.66 -8.73 -10.35
N VAL A 58 -2.34 -8.87 -10.26
CA VAL A 58 -1.46 -8.93 -11.44
C VAL A 58 -1.75 -10.17 -12.27
N GLU A 59 -1.85 -11.35 -11.66
CA GLU A 59 -2.16 -12.61 -12.35
C GLU A 59 -3.55 -12.59 -13.02
N MET A 60 -4.51 -11.92 -12.40
CA MET A 60 -5.86 -11.74 -12.94
C MET A 60 -5.96 -10.68 -14.05
N GLY A 61 -4.86 -9.95 -14.33
CA GLY A 61 -4.86 -8.87 -15.32
C GLY A 61 -5.70 -7.66 -14.92
N VAL A 62 -5.80 -7.37 -13.61
CA VAL A 62 -6.56 -6.21 -13.09
C VAL A 62 -5.93 -4.89 -13.51
N PHE A 63 -4.60 -4.85 -13.62
CA PHE A 63 -3.86 -3.67 -14.08
C PHE A 63 -3.65 -3.73 -15.59
N ASP A 64 -4.37 -2.89 -16.33
CA ASP A 64 -4.37 -2.80 -17.79
C ASP A 64 -3.33 -1.82 -18.36
N ASP A 65 -2.81 -0.91 -17.53
CA ASP A 65 -1.70 0.00 -17.85
C ASP A 65 -0.54 -0.18 -16.87
N ILE A 66 0.57 -0.73 -17.38
CA ILE A 66 1.82 -0.91 -16.64
C ILE A 66 2.93 -0.21 -17.41
N THR A 67 3.41 0.90 -16.87
CA THR A 67 4.49 1.71 -17.45
C THR A 67 5.76 1.61 -16.60
N LEU A 68 6.89 1.29 -17.23
CA LEU A 68 8.23 1.38 -16.63
C LEU A 68 8.88 2.71 -17.05
N ARG A 69 9.40 3.48 -16.08
CA ARG A 69 10.06 4.78 -16.31
C ARG A 69 11.49 4.77 -15.83
#